data_AF-A0A643CHI6-F1
#
_entry.id   AF-A0A643CHI6-F1
#
_cell.length_a   1.000
_cell.length_b   1.000
_cell.length_c   1.000
_cell.angle_alpha   90.00
_cell.angle_beta   90.00
_cell.angle_gamma   90.00
#
_symmetry.space_group_name_H-M   'P 1'
#
loop_
_entity.id
_entity.type
_entity.pdbx_description
1 polymer ?
#
loop_
_entity_poly.entity_id
_entity_poly.type
_entity_poly.pdbx_seq_one_letter_code
_entity_poly.pdbx_strand_id
1 'polypeptide(L)'
;PALAIQGPAIFTEPANDTSGNVCPECGHLKQKHVLCGYCYEKVCKETAEIRPQIEKQEGGPFKAPTVETMVLYLGETPSKQDQGKRIIERERKRPSWFTQN
;
A
#
# COMPACT_ATOMS: atom_id res chain seq x y z
N PRO A 1 -28.01 -4.16 55.98
CA PRO A 1 -27.62 -5.40 55.27
C PRO A 1 -27.73 -5.21 53.75
N ALA A 2 -26.61 -4.93 53.08
CA ALA A 2 -26.54 -4.81 51.63
C ALA A 2 -25.92 -6.10 51.07
N LEU A 3 -26.72 -6.88 50.34
CA LEU A 3 -26.26 -8.08 49.65
C LEU A 3 -25.50 -7.64 48.39
N ALA A 4 -24.18 -7.80 48.40
CA ALA A 4 -23.36 -7.68 47.20
C ALA A 4 -23.55 -8.95 46.35
N ILE A 5 -24.29 -8.84 45.27
CA ILE A 5 -24.39 -9.89 44.26
C ILE A 5 -23.11 -9.79 43.41
N GLN A 6 -22.21 -10.74 43.60
CA GLN A 6 -21.03 -10.90 42.73
C GLN A 6 -21.51 -11.44 41.39
N GLY A 7 -21.62 -10.58 40.38
CA GLY A 7 -21.79 -11.01 39.00
C GLY A 7 -20.50 -11.70 38.52
N PRO A 8 -20.58 -12.75 37.68
CA PRO A 8 -19.38 -13.39 37.18
C PRO A 8 -18.66 -12.39 36.26
N ALA A 9 -17.40 -12.10 36.57
CA ALA A 9 -16.50 -11.45 35.64
C ALA A 9 -16.36 -12.37 34.43
N ILE A 10 -17.02 -12.01 33.33
CA ILE A 10 -16.76 -12.62 32.04
C ILE A 10 -15.37 -12.13 31.64
N PHE A 11 -14.36 -12.90 32.03
CA PHE A 11 -13.02 -12.74 31.52
C PHE A 11 -13.11 -13.11 30.04
N THR A 12 -13.37 -12.13 29.17
CA THR A 12 -13.11 -12.33 27.74
C THR A 12 -11.62 -12.60 27.65
N GLU A 13 -11.27 -13.88 27.57
CA GLU A 13 -9.97 -14.31 27.09
C GLU A 13 -9.70 -13.50 25.81
N PRO A 14 -8.57 -12.78 25.69
CA PRO A 14 -8.23 -12.20 24.41
C PRO A 14 -8.10 -13.39 23.47
N ALA A 15 -9.00 -13.47 22.49
CA ALA A 15 -8.91 -14.46 21.43
C ALA A 15 -7.50 -14.34 20.85
N ASN A 16 -6.65 -15.30 21.23
CA ASN A 16 -5.40 -15.52 20.57
C ASN A 16 -5.80 -16.13 19.21
N ASP A 17 -6.17 -15.27 18.27
CA ASP A 17 -6.32 -15.61 16.87
C ASP A 17 -4.93 -15.90 16.31
N THR A 18 -4.30 -16.99 16.76
CA THR A 18 -3.09 -17.56 16.16
C THR A 18 -3.45 -18.26 14.85
N SER A 19 -4.15 -17.56 13.97
CA SER A 19 -4.38 -18.00 12.60
C SER A 19 -3.53 -17.17 11.64
N GLY A 20 -2.28 -16.93 12.03
CA GLY A 20 -1.27 -16.34 11.15
C GLY A 20 -0.95 -17.30 10.02
N ASN A 21 -1.26 -16.91 8.78
CA ASN A 21 -0.80 -17.61 7.59
C ASN A 21 0.53 -17.02 7.15
N VAL A 22 1.38 -17.82 6.51
CA VAL A 22 2.61 -17.32 5.87
C VAL A 22 2.25 -16.60 4.58
N CYS A 23 2.84 -15.43 4.35
CA CYS A 23 2.67 -14.69 3.10
C CYS A 23 3.37 -15.43 1.95
N PRO A 24 2.68 -15.73 0.83
CA PRO A 24 3.29 -16.45 -0.29
C PRO A 24 4.38 -15.62 -0.99
N GLU A 25 4.30 -14.29 -0.94
CA GLU A 25 5.23 -13.39 -1.62
C GLU A 25 6.58 -13.22 -0.90
N CYS A 26 6.58 -13.28 0.44
CA CYS A 26 7.75 -12.89 1.23
C CYS A 26 8.06 -13.80 2.42
N GLY A 27 7.25 -14.82 2.69
CA GLY A 27 7.47 -15.76 3.80
C GLY A 27 7.20 -15.21 5.20
N HIS A 28 6.81 -13.94 5.35
CA HIS A 28 6.49 -13.35 6.66
C HIS A 28 5.11 -13.78 7.14
N LEU A 29 4.92 -13.87 8.46
CA LEU A 29 3.60 -14.11 9.05
C LEU A 29 2.66 -12.93 8.79
N LYS A 30 1.43 -13.24 8.39
CA LYS A 30 0.34 -12.29 8.20
C LYS A 30 -0.95 -12.84 8.80
N GLN A 31 -1.84 -11.96 9.28
CA GLN A 31 -3.17 -12.36 9.69
C GLN A 31 -4.01 -12.84 8.48
N LYS A 32 -4.95 -13.75 8.72
CA LYS A 32 -5.96 -14.13 7.71
C LYS A 32 -6.81 -12.92 7.33
N HIS A 33 -7.18 -12.82 6.05
CA HIS A 33 -7.94 -11.70 5.47
C HIS A 33 -7.32 -10.28 5.57
N VAL A 34 -6.14 -10.13 6.18
CA VAL A 34 -5.38 -8.87 6.22
C VAL A 34 -4.22 -8.91 5.23
N LEU A 35 -3.82 -7.79 4.63
CA LEU A 35 -2.62 -7.73 3.78
C LEU A 35 -1.35 -8.01 4.60
N CYS A 36 -0.29 -8.50 3.94
CA CYS A 36 1.00 -8.66 4.60
C CYS A 36 1.60 -7.28 4.90
N GLY A 37 1.87 -6.99 6.18
CA GLY A 37 2.46 -5.71 6.61
C GLY A 37 3.79 -5.40 5.92
N TYR A 38 4.67 -6.39 5.79
CA TYR A 38 5.97 -6.21 5.12
C TYR A 38 5.82 -5.89 3.62
N CYS A 39 4.94 -6.61 2.91
CA CYS A 39 4.71 -6.33 1.49
C CYS A 39 4.03 -4.98 1.29
N TYR A 40 3.06 -4.65 2.14
CA TYR A 40 2.37 -3.37 2.09
C TYR A 40 3.33 -2.21 2.35
N GLU A 41 4.25 -2.33 3.30
CA GLU A 41 5.25 -1.31 3.59
C GLU A 41 6.15 -1.02 2.36
N LYS A 42 6.52 -2.04 1.58
CA LYS A 42 7.25 -1.84 0.31
C LYS A 42 6.45 -0.98 -0.68
N VAL A 43 5.15 -1.23 -0.80
CA VAL A 43 4.24 -0.44 -1.65
C VAL A 43 4.09 0.98 -1.12
N CYS A 44 3.96 1.16 0.20
CA CYS A 44 3.91 2.48 0.82
C CYS A 44 5.18 3.29 0.56
N LYS A 45 6.36 2.68 0.67
CA LYS A 45 7.64 3.36 0.38
C LYS A 45 7.73 3.80 -1.07
N GLU A 46 7.43 2.91 -2.01
CA GLU A 46 7.47 3.26 -3.45
C GLU A 46 6.45 4.35 -3.79
N THR A 47 5.21 4.25 -3.28
CA THR A 47 4.17 5.27 -3.53
C THR A 47 4.45 6.60 -2.81
N ALA A 48 5.11 6.57 -1.66
CA ALA A 48 5.56 7.78 -0.96
C ALA A 48 6.66 8.53 -1.74
N GLU A 49 7.41 7.86 -2.61
CA GLU A 49 8.37 8.53 -3.50
C GLU A 49 7.73 9.06 -4.78
N ILE A 50 6.65 8.42 -5.25
CA ILE A 50 5.90 8.86 -6.44
C ILE A 50 5.08 10.12 -6.14
N ARG A 51 4.41 10.21 -4.97
CA ARG A 51 3.54 11.35 -4.62
C ARG A 51 4.25 12.72 -4.66
N PRO A 52 5.46 12.90 -4.11
CA PRO A 52 6.17 14.18 -4.19
C PRO A 52 6.53 14.58 -5.63
N GLN A 53 6.77 13.61 -6.53
CA GLN A 53 7.02 13.92 -7.94
C GLN A 53 5.75 14.42 -8.63
N ILE A 54 4.59 13.83 -8.29
CA ILE A 54 3.29 14.32 -8.73
C ILE A 54 3.07 15.74 -8.22
N GLU A 55 3.28 16.00 -6.94
CA GLU A 55 3.10 17.33 -6.34
C GLU A 55 4.02 18.38 -6.98
N LYS A 56 5.29 18.03 -7.25
CA LYS A 56 6.24 18.91 -7.98
C LYS A 56 5.75 19.24 -9.38
N GLN A 57 5.16 18.28 -10.09
CA GLN A 57 4.61 18.51 -11.43
C GLN A 57 3.29 19.30 -11.40
N GLU A 58 2.44 19.09 -10.38
CA GLU A 58 1.18 19.82 -10.21
C GLU A 58 1.41 21.27 -9.77
N GLY A 59 2.49 21.54 -9.04
CA GLY A 59 2.93 22.89 -8.69
C GLY A 59 2.02 23.61 -7.70
N GLY A 60 1.09 22.91 -7.05
CA GLY A 60 0.25 23.48 -6.00
C GLY A 60 -1.08 22.75 -5.78
N PRO A 61 -1.85 23.17 -4.77
CA PRO A 61 -3.17 22.61 -4.49
C PRO A 61 -4.16 22.90 -5.64
N PHE A 62 -5.10 21.99 -5.87
CA PHE A 62 -6.16 22.09 -6.90
C PHE A 62 -5.67 22.16 -8.36
N LYS A 63 -4.48 21.61 -8.64
CA LYS A 63 -3.90 21.50 -9.99
C LYS A 63 -3.91 20.06 -10.54
N ALA A 64 -4.84 19.24 -10.04
CA ALA A 64 -5.01 17.87 -10.50
C ALA A 64 -5.36 17.84 -12.00
N PRO A 65 -4.64 17.07 -12.82
CA PRO A 65 -4.91 16.98 -14.25
C PRO A 65 -6.17 16.16 -14.55
N THR A 66 -6.80 16.44 -15.68
CA THR A 66 -7.93 15.65 -16.21
C THR A 66 -7.47 14.38 -16.96
N VAL A 67 -6.17 14.21 -17.16
CA VAL A 67 -5.58 13.07 -17.87
C VAL A 67 -5.07 12.00 -16.90
N GLU A 68 -5.06 10.75 -17.36
CA GLU A 68 -4.46 9.65 -16.61
C GLU A 68 -2.96 9.86 -16.38
N THR A 69 -2.43 9.23 -15.33
CA THR A 69 -1.02 9.33 -14.97
C THR A 69 -0.35 7.97 -15.11
N MET A 70 0.80 7.93 -15.76
CA MET A 70 1.65 6.75 -15.88
C MET A 70 2.99 6.99 -15.17
N VAL A 71 3.44 5.99 -14.41
CA VAL A 71 4.78 5.97 -13.81
C VAL A 71 5.74 5.25 -14.75
N LEU A 72 6.82 5.92 -15.14
CA LEU A 72 7.86 5.40 -16.02
C LEU A 72 9.16 5.23 -15.22
N TYR A 73 9.77 4.05 -15.32
CA TYR A 73 11.04 3.76 -14.64
C TYR A 73 12.24 3.90 -15.59
N LEU A 74 13.46 3.92 -15.04
CA LEU A 74 14.69 4.07 -15.83
C LEU A 74 14.82 2.99 -16.90
N GLY A 75 15.03 3.43 -18.15
CA GLY A 75 15.24 2.54 -19.30
C GLY A 75 13.95 2.07 -19.97
N GLU A 76 12.79 2.49 -19.50
CA GLU A 76 11.50 2.21 -20.14
C GLU A 76 11.11 3.35 -21.08
N THR A 77 10.44 3.02 -22.18
CA THR A 77 9.87 4.00 -23.11
C THR A 77 8.35 3.96 -23.04
N PRO A 78 7.67 5.12 -23.14
CA PRO A 78 6.22 5.17 -23.10
C PRO A 78 5.63 4.40 -24.29
N SER A 79 4.63 3.55 -24.03
CA SER A 79 3.95 2.80 -25.09
C SER A 79 3.04 3.71 -25.90
N LYS A 80 2.61 3.24 -27.08
CA LYS A 80 1.65 3.96 -27.93
C LYS A 80 0.30 4.19 -27.23
N GLN A 81 -0.09 3.31 -26.30
CA GLN A 81 -1.32 3.43 -25.51
C GLN A 81 -1.22 4.48 -24.40
N ASP A 82 0.00 4.84 -24.01
CA ASP A 82 0.25 5.83 -22.96
C ASP A 82 0.43 7.25 -23.53
N GLN A 83 0.27 7.39 -24.85
CA GLN A 83 0.28 8.68 -25.52
C GLN A 83 -0.89 9.53 -25.02
N GLY A 84 -0.56 10.71 -24.49
CA GLY A 84 -1.54 11.64 -23.91
C GLY A 84 -1.73 11.50 -22.40
N LYS A 85 -1.10 10.50 -21.75
CA LYS A 85 -1.06 10.39 -20.29
C LYS A 85 0.07 11.24 -19.72
N ARG A 86 -0.11 11.73 -18.49
CA ARG A 86 0.95 12.41 -17.72
C ARG A 86 2.01 11.40 -17.31
N ILE A 87 3.27 11.67 -17.63
CA ILE A 87 4.39 10.77 -17.30
C ILE A 87 5.08 11.24 -16.01
N ILE A 88 5.17 10.36 -15.01
CA ILE A 88 5.94 10.54 -13.78
C ILE A 88 7.19 9.68 -13.88
N GLU A 89 8.34 10.32 -14.07
CA GLU A 89 9.62 9.62 -14.21
C GLU A 89 10.22 9.25 -12.86
N ARG A 90 10.70 8.01 -12.74
CA ARG A 90 11.35 7.47 -11.56
C ARG A 90 12.78 7.07 -11.87
N GLU A 91 13.73 7.67 -11.16
CA GLU A 91 15.18 7.38 -11.23
C GLU A 91 15.55 6.04 -10.55
N ARG A 92 14.76 4.99 -10.77
CA ARG A 92 14.97 3.66 -10.23
C ARG A 92 14.64 2.61 -11.29
N LYS A 93 15.16 1.40 -11.12
CA LYS A 93 14.70 0.23 -11.86
C LYS A 93 13.29 -0.16 -11.40
N ARG A 94 12.44 -0.57 -12.34
CA ARG A 94 11.09 -1.06 -12.04
C ARG A 94 11.14 -2.23 -11.07
N PRO A 95 10.42 -2.18 -9.94
CA PRO A 95 10.29 -3.32 -9.05
C PRO A 95 9.58 -4.48 -9.76
N SER A 96 10.02 -5.71 -9.55
CA SER A 96 9.43 -6.90 -10.19
C SER A 96 7.94 -7.11 -9.85
N TRP A 97 7.50 -6.65 -8.68
CA TRP A 97 6.11 -6.70 -8.24
C TRP A 97 5.24 -5.57 -8.80
N PHE A 98 5.83 -4.61 -9.51
CA PHE A 98 5.11 -3.48 -10.12
C PHE A 98 5.14 -3.58 -11.65
N THR A 99 4.25 -4.40 -12.19
CA THR A 99 4.11 -4.64 -13.63
C THR A 99 3.59 -3.41 -14.39
N GLN A 100 3.97 -3.28 -15.67
CA GLN A 100 3.37 -2.30 -16.58
C GLN A 100 2.04 -2.87 -17.06
N ASN A 101 0.98 -2.07 -16.99
CA ASN A 101 -0.38 -2.47 -17.36
C ASN A 101 -0.80 -1.83 -18.68
#